data_AF-A0AAE3FWH4-F1
#
_entry.id   AF-A0AAE3FWH4-F1
#
_cell.length_a   1.000
_cell.length_b   1.000
_cell.length_c   1.000
_cell.angle_alpha   90.00
_cell.angle_beta   90.00
_cell.angle_gamma   90.00
#
_symmetry.space_group_name_H-M   'P 1'
#
loop_
_entity.id
_entity.type
_entity.pdbx_description
1 polymer ?
#
loop_
_entity_poly.entity_id
_entity_poly.type
_entity_poly.pdbx_seq_one_letter_code
_entity_poly.pdbx_strand_id
1 'polypeptide(L)'
;MMMRNEPSILGYALIFCFVVAAVLGASMLFAGVFAPTQSPAEPYDATAFDESVRSVPLDASGDIDPDVDAENSGTVLIDTAHGNQFDREDILPLIEALEQQNYTVRFHSGGELETALAAADAYVVIGPQQTHSVDEVATVESFADSGGRVMLFGEPDRVLLVSDGFGVSSIRERTTLSGLGGAFGMTFDPQFVYDMERNDGGYKQVIATPTDTTDISSEDGIVLSIPGEVRSESGTVLLESSETASRAGAAENRVHSLAVVDGNVLAVGDSSFLGVTRYNIGDTNEFIALLVEFAVSGDRETTEADETGDTGDSDAGDGTEGEDGADSEEPVPPEEPDDPEDPDDPEDPDDPDDPEDPDDPDDPDAPPEEE
;
A
#
# COMPACT_ATOMS: atom_id res chain seq x y z
N MET A 1 -21.56 22.96 56.83
CA MET A 1 -22.05 23.56 55.57
C MET A 1 -20.84 24.19 54.89
N MET A 2 -20.21 23.41 54.01
CA MET A 2 -18.88 23.65 53.47
C MET A 2 -19.08 24.17 52.04
N MET A 3 -18.81 25.46 51.79
CA MET A 3 -18.90 26.05 50.46
C MET A 3 -17.67 25.63 49.64
N ARG A 4 -17.95 24.93 48.54
CA ARG A 4 -17.02 24.62 47.45
C ARG A 4 -16.66 25.93 46.74
N ASN A 5 -15.37 26.21 46.59
CA ASN A 5 -14.86 27.37 45.88
C ASN A 5 -14.65 26.96 44.42
N GLU A 6 -15.52 27.38 43.51
CA GLU A 6 -15.36 27.14 42.07
C GLU A 6 -14.35 28.15 41.48
N PRO A 7 -13.32 27.71 40.73
CA PRO A 7 -12.40 28.62 40.08
C PRO A 7 -13.08 29.30 38.88
N SER A 8 -13.02 30.64 38.85
CA SER A 8 -13.59 31.45 37.77
C SER A 8 -12.87 31.21 36.43
N ILE A 9 -13.64 31.13 35.34
CA ILE A 9 -13.23 30.96 33.93
C ILE A 9 -12.18 32.02 33.49
N LEU A 10 -12.10 33.15 34.20
CA LEU A 10 -11.12 34.21 33.96
C LEU A 10 -9.68 33.82 34.38
N GLY A 11 -9.53 32.90 35.34
CA GLY A 11 -8.23 32.40 35.79
C GLY A 11 -7.56 31.47 34.77
N TYR A 12 -8.35 30.65 34.07
CA TYR A 12 -7.84 29.76 33.03
C TYR A 12 -7.44 30.51 31.75
N ALA A 13 -8.16 31.58 31.40
CA ALA A 13 -7.80 32.42 30.25
C ALA A 13 -6.47 33.17 30.44
N LEU A 14 -6.17 33.62 31.66
CA LEU A 14 -4.90 34.29 31.97
C LEU A 14 -3.70 33.33 31.99
N ILE A 15 -3.90 32.09 32.46
CA ILE A 15 -2.85 31.05 32.43
C ILE A 15 -2.58 30.60 30.98
N PHE A 16 -3.61 30.45 30.16
CA PHE A 16 -3.46 30.11 28.73
C PHE A 16 -2.71 31.19 27.94
N CYS A 17 -3.04 32.47 28.15
CA CYS A 17 -2.30 33.57 27.52
C CYS A 17 -0.83 33.65 27.97
N PHE A 18 -0.51 33.27 29.21
CA PHE A 18 0.87 33.29 29.69
C PHE A 18 1.72 32.14 29.12
N VAL A 19 1.12 30.96 28.90
CA VAL A 19 1.80 29.82 28.26
C VAL A 19 2.03 30.07 26.76
N VAL A 20 1.08 30.68 26.05
CA VAL A 20 1.25 31.05 24.64
C VAL A 20 2.32 32.14 24.47
N ALA A 21 2.40 33.11 25.37
CA ALA A 21 3.44 34.15 25.34
C ALA A 21 4.85 33.61 25.71
N ALA A 22 4.95 32.62 26.60
CA ALA A 22 6.23 32.02 26.96
C ALA A 22 6.81 31.11 25.85
N VAL A 23 5.95 30.39 25.12
CA VAL A 23 6.36 29.56 23.96
C VAL A 23 6.80 30.42 22.77
N LEU A 24 6.18 31.59 22.59
CA LEU A 24 6.60 32.56 21.56
C LEU A 24 7.84 33.38 21.97
N GLY A 25 8.12 33.52 23.26
CA GLY A 25 9.31 34.24 23.75
C GLY A 25 10.58 33.40 23.80
N ALA A 26 10.47 32.08 24.00
CA ALA A 26 11.63 31.19 24.12
C ALA A 26 12.28 30.84 22.76
N SER A 27 11.53 30.93 21.65
CA SER A 27 12.08 30.69 20.30
C SER A 27 12.96 31.83 19.78
N MET A 28 12.87 33.03 20.35
CA MET A 28 13.67 34.18 19.91
C MET A 28 15.10 34.24 20.49
N LEU A 29 15.46 33.42 21.48
CA LEU A 29 16.81 33.47 22.08
C LEU A 29 17.79 32.45 21.53
N PHE A 30 17.34 31.45 20.76
CA PHE A 30 18.24 30.46 20.14
C PHE A 30 18.64 30.79 18.70
N ALA A 31 17.97 31.76 18.05
CA ALA A 31 18.26 32.16 16.67
C ALA A 31 19.46 33.13 16.51
N GLY A 32 20.20 33.39 17.60
CA GLY A 32 21.22 34.45 17.63
C GLY A 32 22.65 34.05 17.27
N VAL A 33 22.99 32.76 17.13
CA VAL A 33 24.41 32.33 17.03
C VAL A 33 24.77 31.63 15.70
N PHE A 34 23.80 31.19 14.89
CA PHE A 34 24.10 30.49 13.61
C PHE A 34 23.11 30.81 12.47
N ALA A 35 22.81 32.08 12.21
CA ALA A 35 22.05 32.45 11.01
C ALA A 35 23.01 32.69 9.82
N PRO A 36 23.05 31.82 8.79
CA PRO A 36 23.56 32.24 7.49
C PRO A 36 22.70 33.41 6.99
N THR A 37 23.31 34.39 6.33
CA THR A 37 22.64 35.57 5.78
C THR A 37 21.58 35.17 4.75
N GLN A 38 20.36 34.89 5.20
CA GLN A 38 19.20 34.78 4.31
C GLN A 38 18.87 36.19 3.84
N SER A 39 18.94 36.41 2.53
CA SER A 39 18.37 37.63 1.94
C SER A 39 16.90 37.71 2.34
N PRO A 40 16.32 38.92 2.53
CA PRO A 40 14.91 39.06 2.84
C PRO A 40 14.09 38.27 1.82
N ALA A 41 13.26 37.33 2.27
CA ALA A 41 12.35 36.65 1.37
C ALA A 41 11.47 37.72 0.71
N GLU A 42 11.55 37.82 -0.61
CA GLU A 42 10.63 38.64 -1.40
C GLU A 42 9.20 38.28 -0.99
N PRO A 43 8.31 39.28 -0.78
CA PRO A 43 6.93 39.01 -0.42
C PRO A 43 6.31 38.09 -1.47
N TYR A 44 5.78 36.95 -1.01
CA TYR A 44 5.17 35.95 -1.86
C TYR A 44 4.04 36.58 -2.69
N ASP A 45 4.23 36.64 -4.00
CA ASP A 45 3.23 37.20 -4.92
C ASP A 45 2.13 36.17 -5.17
N ALA A 46 1.05 36.26 -4.38
CA ALA A 46 -0.12 35.41 -4.54
C ALA A 46 -0.88 35.65 -5.86
N THR A 47 -0.52 36.68 -6.65
CA THR A 47 -1.12 36.94 -7.98
C THR A 47 -0.46 36.15 -9.10
N ALA A 48 0.64 35.44 -8.82
CA ALA A 48 1.26 34.50 -9.76
C ALA A 48 0.49 33.16 -9.87
N PHE A 49 -0.54 32.94 -9.05
CA PHE A 49 -1.46 31.82 -9.23
C PHE A 49 -2.46 32.15 -10.33
N ASP A 50 -2.23 31.58 -11.49
CA ASP A 50 -3.23 31.57 -12.56
C ASP A 50 -4.32 30.55 -12.21
N GLU A 51 -5.51 31.04 -11.85
CA GLU A 51 -6.68 30.20 -11.56
C GLU A 51 -7.10 29.34 -12.78
N SER A 52 -6.69 29.69 -14.00
CA SER A 52 -6.97 28.87 -15.19
C SER A 52 -6.13 27.60 -15.27
N VAL A 53 -5.15 27.41 -14.38
CA VAL A 53 -4.29 26.20 -14.31
C VAL A 53 -4.82 25.20 -13.27
N ARG A 54 -5.89 25.54 -12.53
CA ARG A 54 -6.52 24.58 -11.61
C ARG A 54 -7.38 23.60 -12.41
N SER A 55 -7.01 22.33 -12.35
CA SER A 55 -7.91 21.25 -12.73
C SER A 55 -9.13 21.25 -11.81
N VAL A 56 -10.30 21.04 -12.42
CA VAL A 56 -11.56 20.86 -11.70
C VAL A 56 -11.64 19.38 -11.33
N PRO A 57 -11.77 19.03 -10.04
CA PRO A 57 -11.94 17.64 -9.66
C PRO A 57 -13.21 17.05 -10.30
N LEU A 58 -13.13 15.79 -10.69
CA LEU A 58 -14.26 15.02 -11.20
C LEU A 58 -15.23 14.70 -10.07
N ASP A 59 -16.49 14.52 -10.44
CA ASP A 59 -17.51 14.11 -9.49
C ASP A 59 -17.29 12.64 -9.06
N ALA A 60 -17.67 12.36 -7.81
CA ALA A 60 -17.70 11.01 -7.27
C ALA A 60 -19.13 10.48 -7.35
N SER A 61 -19.41 9.61 -8.33
CA SER A 61 -20.73 9.07 -8.61
C SER A 61 -20.65 7.76 -9.37
N GLY A 62 -21.69 6.94 -9.26
CA GLY A 62 -21.75 5.64 -9.94
C GLY A 62 -21.60 4.50 -8.95
N ASP A 63 -22.17 3.37 -9.35
CA ASP A 63 -22.11 2.09 -8.66
C ASP A 63 -21.26 1.12 -9.50
N ILE A 64 -20.67 0.11 -8.87
CA ILE A 64 -19.94 -0.93 -9.59
C ILE A 64 -20.97 -1.96 -10.11
N ASP A 65 -21.20 -2.00 -11.42
CA ASP A 65 -22.22 -2.84 -12.07
C ASP A 65 -21.59 -3.73 -13.15
N PRO A 66 -20.96 -4.87 -12.78
CA PRO A 66 -20.32 -5.76 -13.73
C PRO A 66 -21.33 -6.60 -14.54
N ASP A 67 -21.10 -6.76 -15.85
CA ASP A 67 -21.92 -7.58 -16.74
C ASP A 67 -21.48 -9.05 -16.67
N VAL A 68 -22.00 -9.77 -15.68
CA VAL A 68 -21.66 -11.18 -15.43
C VAL A 68 -22.89 -12.09 -15.43
N ASP A 69 -22.70 -13.34 -15.82
CA ASP A 69 -23.74 -14.37 -15.73
C ASP A 69 -24.00 -14.73 -14.25
N ALA A 70 -25.17 -14.34 -13.73
CA ALA A 70 -25.56 -14.52 -12.33
C ALA A 70 -25.67 -15.99 -11.85
N GLU A 71 -25.48 -16.97 -12.74
CA GLU A 71 -25.48 -18.40 -12.40
C GLU A 71 -24.10 -18.90 -11.94
N ASN A 72 -23.04 -18.12 -12.16
CA ASN A 72 -21.69 -18.46 -11.73
C ASN A 72 -21.49 -18.12 -10.24
N SER A 73 -20.65 -18.89 -9.58
CA SER A 73 -20.21 -18.68 -8.20
C SER A 73 -18.82 -19.24 -8.05
N GLY A 74 -18.02 -18.68 -7.15
CA GLY A 74 -16.64 -19.13 -6.98
C GLY A 74 -15.97 -18.50 -5.78
N THR A 75 -14.64 -18.59 -5.74
CA THR A 75 -13.80 -18.00 -4.71
C THR A 75 -12.71 -17.12 -5.32
N VAL A 76 -12.61 -15.89 -4.83
CA VAL A 76 -11.48 -14.99 -5.11
C VAL A 76 -10.56 -14.98 -3.90
N LEU A 77 -9.30 -15.37 -4.10
CA LEU A 77 -8.26 -15.36 -3.10
C LEU A 77 -7.47 -14.05 -3.17
N ILE A 78 -7.43 -13.28 -2.09
CA ILE A 78 -6.68 -12.02 -2.00
C ILE A 78 -5.45 -12.22 -1.10
N ASP A 79 -4.28 -11.87 -1.61
CA ASP A 79 -3.01 -11.96 -0.92
C ASP A 79 -2.87 -10.95 0.22
N THR A 80 -2.56 -11.45 1.41
CA THR A 80 -2.13 -10.64 2.57
C THR A 80 -0.87 -11.21 3.24
N ALA A 81 -0.31 -12.30 2.71
CA ALA A 81 0.86 -12.98 3.25
C ALA A 81 2.17 -12.25 2.96
N HIS A 82 2.19 -11.34 1.98
CA HIS A 82 3.41 -10.72 1.45
C HIS A 82 3.63 -9.29 1.93
N GLY A 83 3.14 -8.95 3.12
CA GLY A 83 3.30 -7.61 3.71
C GLY A 83 2.55 -6.52 2.94
N ASN A 84 1.43 -6.90 2.31
CA ASN A 84 0.56 -6.02 1.55
C ASN A 84 0.04 -4.88 2.46
N GLN A 85 -0.03 -3.66 1.94
CA GLN A 85 -0.36 -2.45 2.72
C GLN A 85 -1.79 -1.98 2.50
N PHE A 86 -2.74 -2.84 2.82
CA PHE A 86 -4.15 -2.48 2.82
C PHE A 86 -4.85 -3.24 3.93
N ASP A 87 -5.86 -2.62 4.52
CA ASP A 87 -6.83 -3.30 5.37
C ASP A 87 -8.03 -3.75 4.52
N ARG A 88 -8.79 -4.74 5.00
CA ARG A 88 -9.99 -5.23 4.29
C ARG A 88 -10.97 -4.08 3.99
N GLU A 89 -11.09 -3.14 4.91
CA GLU A 89 -11.92 -1.95 4.83
C GLU A 89 -11.55 -1.04 3.66
N ASP A 90 -10.28 -1.01 3.26
CA ASP A 90 -9.81 -0.17 2.17
C ASP A 90 -10.38 -0.63 0.82
N ILE A 91 -10.49 -1.95 0.62
CA ILE A 91 -10.91 -2.55 -0.66
C ILE A 91 -12.37 -3.04 -0.64
N LEU A 92 -13.18 -2.59 0.32
CA LEU A 92 -14.59 -2.97 0.43
C LEU A 92 -15.38 -2.85 -0.88
N PRO A 93 -15.23 -1.79 -1.72
CA PRO A 93 -15.99 -1.68 -2.96
C PRO A 93 -15.75 -2.87 -3.90
N LEU A 94 -14.51 -3.37 -4.00
CA LEU A 94 -14.19 -4.57 -4.78
C LEU A 94 -14.79 -5.83 -4.17
N ILE A 95 -14.68 -5.98 -2.84
CA ILE A 95 -15.22 -7.13 -2.12
C ILE A 95 -16.74 -7.22 -2.29
N GLU A 96 -17.44 -6.12 -2.04
CA GLU A 96 -18.90 -6.04 -2.18
C GLU A 96 -19.32 -6.29 -3.62
N ALA A 97 -18.58 -5.79 -4.61
CA ALA A 97 -18.87 -6.07 -6.01
C ALA A 97 -18.72 -7.55 -6.35
N LEU A 98 -17.69 -8.24 -5.85
CA LEU A 98 -17.51 -9.69 -6.02
C LEU A 98 -18.61 -10.50 -5.32
N GLU A 99 -18.93 -10.16 -4.07
CA GLU A 99 -19.96 -10.85 -3.28
C GLU A 99 -21.36 -10.71 -3.90
N GLN A 100 -21.66 -9.55 -4.51
CA GLN A 100 -22.90 -9.36 -5.27
C GLN A 100 -23.03 -10.29 -6.48
N GLN A 101 -21.92 -10.81 -6.99
CA GLN A 101 -21.88 -11.79 -8.08
C GLN A 101 -21.76 -13.24 -7.59
N ASN A 102 -22.09 -13.51 -6.33
CA ASN A 102 -22.00 -14.83 -5.69
C ASN A 102 -20.56 -15.38 -5.58
N TYR A 103 -19.53 -14.53 -5.61
CA TYR A 103 -18.16 -14.95 -5.32
C TYR A 103 -17.82 -14.72 -3.85
N THR A 104 -17.21 -15.74 -3.24
CA THR A 104 -16.69 -15.65 -1.88
C THR A 104 -15.28 -15.05 -1.91
N VAL A 105 -15.05 -13.98 -1.17
CA VAL A 105 -13.70 -13.42 -1.01
C VAL A 105 -13.01 -14.08 0.18
N ARG A 106 -11.83 -14.66 -0.05
CA ARG A 106 -10.98 -15.24 0.99
C ARG A 106 -9.62 -14.54 1.00
N PHE A 107 -9.05 -14.37 2.18
CA PHE A 107 -7.71 -13.78 2.35
C PHE A 107 -6.67 -14.86 2.60
N HIS A 108 -5.58 -14.83 1.85
CA HIS A 108 -4.42 -15.68 2.06
C HIS A 108 -3.39 -14.95 2.92
N SER A 109 -3.38 -15.24 4.22
CA SER A 109 -2.46 -14.65 5.20
C SER A 109 -1.24 -15.53 5.51
N GLY A 110 -1.14 -16.71 4.88
CA GLY A 110 -0.02 -17.65 5.03
C GLY A 110 -0.42 -19.11 4.79
N GLY A 111 0.56 -20.01 4.93
CA GLY A 111 0.40 -21.44 4.64
C GLY A 111 0.72 -21.81 3.19
N GLU A 112 0.34 -23.00 2.75
CA GLU A 112 0.66 -23.51 1.41
C GLU A 112 -0.25 -22.84 0.35
N LEU A 113 0.33 -21.94 -0.45
CA LEU A 113 -0.38 -21.20 -1.51
C LEU A 113 -1.06 -22.13 -2.52
N GLU A 114 -0.43 -23.26 -2.88
CA GLU A 114 -1.00 -24.26 -3.80
C GLU A 114 -2.36 -24.78 -3.31
N THR A 115 -2.47 -25.06 -2.01
CA THR A 115 -3.71 -25.56 -1.41
C THR A 115 -4.79 -24.49 -1.43
N ALA A 116 -4.43 -23.24 -1.14
CA ALA A 116 -5.37 -22.12 -1.18
C ALA A 116 -5.88 -21.84 -2.60
N LEU A 117 -5.00 -21.91 -3.61
CA LEU A 117 -5.37 -21.71 -5.02
C LEU A 117 -6.14 -22.89 -5.62
N ALA A 118 -6.05 -24.09 -5.06
CA ALA A 118 -6.83 -25.24 -5.53
C ALA A 118 -8.35 -25.02 -5.41
N ALA A 119 -8.77 -24.22 -4.44
CA ALA A 119 -10.18 -23.89 -4.18
C ALA A 119 -10.59 -22.50 -4.72
N ALA A 120 -9.70 -21.80 -5.43
CA ALA A 120 -9.94 -20.46 -5.95
C ALA A 120 -10.11 -20.44 -7.47
N ASP A 121 -10.86 -19.45 -7.95
CA ASP A 121 -11.07 -19.13 -9.37
C ASP A 121 -10.18 -17.94 -9.80
N ALA A 122 -9.91 -17.03 -8.86
CA ALA A 122 -9.02 -15.90 -9.05
C ALA A 122 -8.07 -15.68 -7.89
N TYR A 123 -6.90 -15.11 -8.19
CA TYR A 123 -5.90 -14.67 -7.23
C TYR A 123 -5.57 -13.19 -7.43
N VAL A 124 -5.60 -12.43 -6.33
CA VAL A 124 -5.42 -10.98 -6.35
C VAL A 124 -4.25 -10.60 -5.45
N VAL A 125 -3.27 -9.90 -6.02
CA VAL A 125 -2.06 -9.46 -5.32
C VAL A 125 -1.99 -7.95 -5.35
N ILE A 126 -2.14 -7.31 -4.19
CA ILE A 126 -2.16 -5.84 -4.07
C ILE A 126 -0.93 -5.36 -3.32
N GLY A 127 -0.07 -4.59 -3.97
CA GLY A 127 1.06 -3.89 -3.34
C GLY A 127 1.92 -4.76 -2.40
N PRO A 128 2.35 -5.99 -2.77
CA PRO A 128 3.14 -6.83 -1.88
C PRO A 128 4.49 -6.16 -1.58
N GLN A 129 4.93 -6.19 -0.32
CA GLN A 129 6.24 -5.64 0.10
C GLN A 129 7.32 -6.72 0.22
N GLN A 130 6.91 -7.98 0.21
CA GLN A 130 7.78 -9.16 0.23
C GLN A 130 7.68 -9.89 -1.11
N THR A 131 8.79 -10.44 -1.57
CA THR A 131 8.82 -11.14 -2.86
C THR A 131 8.25 -12.54 -2.67
N HIS A 132 7.33 -12.95 -3.55
CA HIS A 132 6.94 -14.34 -3.68
C HIS A 132 8.16 -15.23 -3.94
N SER A 133 8.22 -16.37 -3.27
CA SER A 133 9.24 -17.37 -3.50
C SER A 133 9.15 -17.95 -4.93
N VAL A 134 10.23 -18.61 -5.36
CA VAL A 134 10.27 -19.25 -6.68
C VAL A 134 9.17 -20.31 -6.84
N ASP A 135 8.88 -21.05 -5.77
CA ASP A 135 7.84 -22.08 -5.77
C ASP A 135 6.43 -21.47 -5.81
N GLU A 136 6.20 -20.36 -5.10
CA GLU A 136 4.94 -19.60 -5.19
C GLU A 136 4.72 -19.02 -6.59
N VAL A 137 5.76 -18.43 -7.20
CA VAL A 137 5.67 -17.93 -8.58
C VAL A 137 5.27 -19.06 -9.54
N ALA A 138 5.94 -20.21 -9.47
CA ALA A 138 5.60 -21.37 -10.30
C ALA A 138 4.17 -21.91 -10.04
N THR A 139 3.71 -21.82 -8.79
CA THR A 139 2.34 -22.19 -8.41
C THR A 139 1.32 -21.25 -9.05
N VAL A 140 1.57 -19.94 -9.00
CA VAL A 140 0.68 -18.93 -9.60
C VAL A 140 0.69 -19.02 -11.13
N GLU A 141 1.83 -19.32 -11.76
CA GLU A 141 1.92 -19.63 -13.20
C GLU A 141 1.04 -20.83 -13.57
N SER A 142 1.18 -21.95 -12.86
CA SER A 142 0.38 -23.15 -13.09
C SER A 142 -1.12 -22.91 -12.88
N PHE A 143 -1.47 -22.10 -11.88
CA PHE A 143 -2.83 -21.66 -11.62
C PHE A 143 -3.41 -20.87 -12.80
N ALA A 144 -2.65 -19.90 -13.31
CA ALA A 144 -3.03 -19.12 -14.48
C ALA A 144 -3.15 -19.99 -15.73
N ASP A 145 -2.18 -20.88 -16.01
CA ASP A 145 -2.20 -21.81 -17.16
C ASP A 145 -3.41 -22.75 -17.14
N SER A 146 -3.91 -23.05 -15.95
CA SER A 146 -5.09 -23.88 -15.73
C SER A 146 -6.42 -23.11 -15.82
N GLY A 147 -6.39 -21.85 -16.26
CA GLY A 147 -7.58 -21.01 -16.45
C GLY A 147 -7.95 -20.12 -15.26
N GLY A 148 -7.19 -20.15 -14.16
CA GLY A 148 -7.39 -19.24 -13.04
C GLY A 148 -7.01 -17.80 -13.40
N ARG A 149 -7.72 -16.81 -12.85
CA ARG A 149 -7.48 -15.39 -13.15
C ARG A 149 -6.52 -14.77 -12.14
N VAL A 150 -5.49 -14.07 -12.60
CA VAL A 150 -4.52 -13.41 -11.71
C VAL A 150 -4.56 -11.91 -11.91
N MET A 151 -4.75 -11.14 -10.84
CA MET A 151 -4.67 -9.68 -10.86
C MET A 151 -3.51 -9.19 -10.01
N LEU A 152 -2.66 -8.35 -10.60
CA LEU A 152 -1.46 -7.80 -9.97
C LEU A 152 -1.56 -6.28 -9.92
N PHE A 153 -1.61 -5.70 -8.72
CA PHE A 153 -1.62 -4.26 -8.51
C PHE A 153 -0.27 -3.82 -7.95
N GLY A 154 0.52 -3.16 -8.79
CA GLY A 154 1.84 -2.67 -8.44
C GLY A 154 1.82 -1.19 -8.15
N GLU A 155 2.45 -0.75 -7.06
CA GLU A 155 2.53 0.68 -6.72
C GLU A 155 3.97 1.20 -6.89
N PRO A 156 4.15 2.46 -7.35
CA PRO A 156 5.46 3.09 -7.38
C PRO A 156 6.10 3.26 -5.99
N ASP A 157 7.43 3.39 -5.95
CA ASP A 157 8.19 3.59 -4.71
C ASP A 157 7.74 4.88 -3.99
N ARG A 158 7.47 4.77 -2.69
CA ARG A 158 7.12 5.90 -1.82
C ARG A 158 8.16 6.09 -0.72
N VAL A 159 8.38 7.34 -0.32
CA VAL A 159 9.23 7.67 0.83
C VAL A 159 8.36 8.33 1.90
N LEU A 160 8.20 7.64 3.02
CA LEU A 160 7.50 8.13 4.20
C LEU A 160 8.51 8.76 5.16
N LEU A 161 8.16 9.92 5.71
CA LEU A 161 8.89 10.55 6.79
C LEU A 161 8.16 10.22 8.10
N VAL A 162 8.81 9.45 8.96
CA VAL A 162 8.27 9.09 10.27
C VAL A 162 8.96 9.95 11.32
N SER A 163 8.16 10.75 12.02
CA SER A 163 8.62 11.41 13.24
C SER A 163 8.27 10.54 14.43
N ASP A 164 9.30 10.03 15.10
CA ASP A 164 9.17 9.47 16.43
C ASP A 164 9.69 10.49 17.48
N GLY A 165 9.50 10.18 18.76
CA GLY A 165 9.99 11.02 19.86
C GLY A 165 11.52 11.17 19.93
N PHE A 166 12.27 10.50 19.05
CA PHE A 166 13.73 10.48 18.98
C PHE A 166 14.28 11.11 17.69
N GLY A 167 13.45 11.44 16.70
CA GLY A 167 13.88 12.13 15.49
C GLY A 167 12.92 11.99 14.31
N VAL A 168 13.42 12.37 13.12
CA VAL A 168 12.76 12.11 11.84
C VAL A 168 13.55 11.02 11.13
N SER A 169 12.93 9.89 10.84
CA SER A 169 13.47 8.82 10.00
C SER A 169 12.71 8.75 8.68
N SER A 170 13.32 8.16 7.65
CA SER A 170 12.68 7.93 6.35
C SER A 170 12.55 6.44 6.07
N ILE A 171 11.33 5.99 5.77
CA ILE A 171 11.05 4.62 5.34
C ILE A 171 10.72 4.65 3.84
N ARG A 172 11.29 3.71 3.08
CA ARG A 172 10.90 3.52 1.67
C ARG A 172 9.97 2.34 1.58
N GLU A 173 8.77 2.59 1.08
CA GLU A 173 7.80 1.57 0.73
C GLU A 173 7.98 1.21 -0.74
N ARG A 174 8.03 -0.08 -1.03
CA ARG A 174 8.23 -0.58 -2.39
C ARG A 174 7.40 -1.83 -2.61
N THR A 175 6.72 -1.87 -3.74
CA THR A 175 6.08 -3.09 -4.21
C THR A 175 7.10 -4.05 -4.84
N THR A 176 7.02 -5.34 -4.50
CA THR A 176 7.93 -6.40 -4.94
C THR A 176 7.24 -7.40 -5.86
N LEU A 177 6.88 -6.94 -7.06
CA LEU A 177 6.22 -7.76 -8.09
C LEU A 177 7.17 -8.31 -9.17
N SER A 178 8.50 -8.12 -9.06
CA SER A 178 9.43 -8.52 -10.12
C SER A 178 9.43 -10.02 -10.42
N GLY A 179 9.14 -10.86 -9.43
CA GLY A 179 9.01 -12.32 -9.60
C GLY A 179 7.80 -12.68 -10.45
N LEU A 180 6.59 -12.40 -9.92
CA LEU A 180 5.32 -12.65 -10.63
C LEU A 180 5.24 -11.90 -11.97
N GLY A 181 5.60 -10.62 -11.99
CA GLY A 181 5.64 -9.84 -13.23
C GLY A 181 6.57 -10.47 -14.26
N GLY A 182 7.79 -10.84 -13.86
CA GLY A 182 8.76 -11.48 -14.76
C GLY A 182 8.27 -12.81 -15.33
N ALA A 183 7.59 -13.63 -14.53
CA ALA A 183 6.97 -14.88 -14.98
C ALA A 183 5.91 -14.65 -16.07
N PHE A 184 5.09 -13.60 -15.92
CA PHE A 184 4.05 -13.25 -16.88
C PHE A 184 4.49 -12.25 -17.96
N GLY A 185 5.79 -11.99 -18.12
CA GLY A 185 6.30 -11.05 -19.13
C GLY A 185 5.90 -9.58 -18.89
N MET A 186 5.57 -9.23 -17.65
CA MET A 186 5.12 -7.91 -17.22
C MET A 186 6.17 -7.20 -16.37
N THR A 187 6.29 -5.88 -16.53
CA THR A 187 7.19 -5.05 -15.72
C THR A 187 6.45 -3.84 -15.17
N PHE A 188 6.58 -3.63 -13.86
CA PHE A 188 6.06 -2.46 -13.15
C PHE A 188 7.18 -1.43 -12.98
N ASP A 189 6.97 -0.20 -13.45
CA ASP A 189 7.92 0.88 -13.29
C ASP A 189 7.84 1.43 -11.84
N PRO A 190 8.96 1.48 -11.10
CA PRO A 190 8.95 2.00 -9.73
C PRO A 190 8.75 3.52 -9.68
N GLN A 191 8.80 4.20 -10.83
CA GLN A 191 8.58 5.65 -10.92
C GLN A 191 7.14 5.94 -11.33
N PHE A 192 6.50 6.84 -10.59
CA PHE A 192 5.12 7.23 -10.88
C PHE A 192 5.02 8.09 -12.15
N VAL A 193 3.91 7.92 -12.87
CA VAL A 193 3.42 8.77 -13.94
C VAL A 193 2.62 9.92 -13.33
N TYR A 194 2.76 11.11 -13.90
CA TYR A 194 2.04 12.31 -13.50
C TYR A 194 1.66 13.13 -14.73
N ASP A 195 0.61 13.93 -14.62
CA ASP A 195 0.13 14.77 -15.71
C ASP A 195 -0.23 16.15 -15.17
N MET A 196 0.40 17.19 -15.68
CA MET A 196 0.14 18.57 -15.24
C MET A 196 -1.14 19.14 -15.85
N GLU A 197 -1.62 18.56 -16.96
CA GLU A 197 -2.75 19.06 -17.73
C GLU A 197 -4.00 18.20 -17.54
N ARG A 198 -3.87 16.87 -17.62
CA ARG A 198 -4.98 15.92 -17.50
C ARG A 198 -4.96 15.19 -16.16
N ASN A 199 -5.41 15.89 -15.11
CA ASN A 199 -5.44 15.37 -13.75
C ASN A 199 -6.70 15.77 -12.96
N ASP A 200 -7.01 14.98 -11.94
CA ASP A 200 -8.13 15.19 -11.01
C ASP A 200 -7.71 16.05 -9.82
N GLY A 201 -7.63 17.37 -10.01
CA GLY A 201 -7.30 18.33 -8.95
C GLY A 201 -5.83 18.34 -8.48
N GLY A 202 -5.02 17.34 -8.86
CA GLY A 202 -3.58 17.33 -8.56
C GLY A 202 -2.80 16.46 -9.53
N TYR A 203 -1.62 16.92 -9.95
CA TYR A 203 -0.83 16.32 -11.04
C TYR A 203 -0.49 14.82 -10.92
N LYS A 204 -0.57 14.24 -9.72
CA LYS A 204 -0.37 12.79 -9.50
C LYS A 204 -1.66 11.96 -9.62
N GLN A 205 -2.82 12.61 -9.66
CA GLN A 205 -4.13 11.99 -9.84
C GLN A 205 -4.40 11.98 -11.34
N VAL A 206 -3.80 11.02 -12.03
CA VAL A 206 -3.82 10.97 -13.50
C VAL A 206 -5.19 10.48 -13.96
N ILE A 207 -5.79 11.18 -14.92
CA ILE A 207 -7.02 10.74 -15.57
C ILE A 207 -6.63 9.87 -16.77
N ALA A 208 -6.69 8.56 -16.57
CA ALA A 208 -6.46 7.53 -17.58
C ALA A 208 -7.65 7.41 -18.54
N THR A 209 -7.37 6.96 -19.76
CA THR A 209 -8.37 6.69 -20.79
C THR A 209 -8.38 5.20 -21.11
N PRO A 210 -9.56 4.54 -21.13
CA PRO A 210 -9.66 3.19 -21.67
C PRO A 210 -9.27 3.13 -23.14
N THR A 211 -8.60 2.08 -23.55
CA THR A 211 -8.28 1.84 -24.97
C THR A 211 -9.49 1.26 -25.70
N ASP A 212 -9.47 1.26 -27.04
CA ASP A 212 -10.52 0.65 -27.88
C ASP A 212 -10.67 -0.88 -27.68
N THR A 213 -9.85 -1.50 -26.81
CA THR A 213 -9.91 -2.93 -26.50
C THR A 213 -10.75 -3.25 -25.27
N THR A 214 -11.13 -2.24 -24.48
CA THR A 214 -12.09 -2.39 -23.40
C THR A 214 -13.49 -2.03 -23.91
N ASP A 215 -14.52 -2.61 -23.29
CA ASP A 215 -15.92 -2.22 -23.54
C ASP A 215 -16.36 -1.05 -22.63
N ILE A 216 -15.41 -0.41 -21.92
CA ILE A 216 -15.68 0.70 -21.01
C ILE A 216 -16.01 1.95 -21.83
N SER A 217 -17.25 2.43 -21.70
CA SER A 217 -17.66 3.73 -22.25
C SER A 217 -17.37 4.83 -21.23
N SER A 218 -16.18 5.41 -21.28
CA SER A 218 -15.77 6.47 -20.33
C SER A 218 -15.85 7.86 -20.96
N GLU A 219 -16.60 8.76 -20.30
CA GLU A 219 -16.71 10.17 -20.67
C GLU A 219 -15.78 11.05 -19.80
N ASP A 220 -15.69 10.76 -18.51
CA ASP A 220 -14.95 11.54 -17.52
C ASP A 220 -13.53 10.99 -17.27
N GLY A 221 -13.28 9.73 -17.63
CA GLY A 221 -11.99 9.06 -17.47
C GLY A 221 -11.86 8.32 -16.14
N ILE A 222 -10.81 7.51 -16.01
CA ILE A 222 -10.52 6.69 -14.82
C ILE A 222 -9.41 7.36 -14.03
N VAL A 223 -9.61 7.59 -12.73
CA VAL A 223 -8.65 8.32 -11.90
C VAL A 223 -7.75 7.35 -11.13
N LEU A 224 -6.46 7.37 -11.45
CA LEU A 224 -5.44 6.61 -10.73
C LEU A 224 -4.55 7.55 -9.90
N SER A 225 -4.27 7.18 -8.65
CA SER A 225 -3.48 8.04 -7.76
C SER A 225 -2.04 7.55 -7.69
N ILE A 226 -1.13 8.31 -8.27
CA ILE A 226 0.30 7.97 -8.32
C ILE A 226 0.51 6.65 -9.11
N PRO A 227 -0.05 6.49 -10.32
CA PRO A 227 0.11 5.25 -11.06
C PRO A 227 1.55 5.06 -11.54
N GLY A 228 2.04 3.84 -11.55
CA GLY A 228 3.23 3.41 -12.29
C GLY A 228 2.87 2.99 -13.71
N GLU A 229 3.88 2.97 -14.59
CA GLU A 229 3.72 2.37 -15.92
C GLU A 229 3.83 0.85 -15.82
N VAL A 230 2.92 0.13 -16.47
CA VAL A 230 2.96 -1.32 -16.62
C VAL A 230 3.30 -1.64 -18.07
N ARG A 231 4.34 -2.45 -18.29
CA ARG A 231 4.78 -2.83 -19.65
C ARG A 231 4.65 -4.34 -19.84
N SER A 232 4.19 -4.74 -21.02
CA SER A 232 4.24 -6.12 -21.53
C SER A 232 4.59 -6.08 -23.02
N GLU A 233 5.35 -7.07 -23.50
CA GLU A 233 5.68 -7.19 -24.93
C GLU A 233 4.53 -7.80 -25.75
N SER A 234 3.70 -8.65 -25.13
CA SER A 234 2.60 -9.39 -25.76
C SER A 234 1.21 -8.98 -25.28
N GLY A 235 1.14 -8.27 -24.14
CA GLY A 235 -0.12 -7.89 -23.52
C GLY A 235 -0.88 -6.80 -24.28
N THR A 236 -2.19 -6.77 -24.04
CA THR A 236 -3.11 -5.73 -24.52
C THR A 236 -3.24 -4.64 -23.48
N VAL A 237 -2.99 -3.39 -23.88
CA VAL A 237 -3.12 -2.23 -22.98
C VAL A 237 -4.59 -1.91 -22.77
N LEU A 238 -5.04 -1.87 -21.53
CA LEU A 238 -6.43 -1.54 -21.16
C LEU A 238 -6.59 -0.05 -20.85
N LEU A 239 -5.63 0.53 -20.14
CA LEU A 239 -5.64 1.94 -19.74
C LEU A 239 -4.36 2.64 -20.15
N GLU A 240 -4.50 3.86 -20.65
CA GLU A 240 -3.39 4.73 -21.05
C GLU A 240 -3.48 6.11 -20.40
N SER A 241 -2.34 6.70 -20.09
CA SER A 241 -2.25 8.13 -19.78
C SER A 241 -2.44 8.99 -21.02
N SER A 242 -2.58 10.30 -20.84
CA SER A 242 -2.57 11.24 -21.97
C SER A 242 -1.17 11.42 -22.58
N GLU A 243 -1.09 12.09 -23.73
CA GLU A 243 0.18 12.49 -24.36
C GLU A 243 0.96 13.56 -23.59
N THR A 244 0.32 14.28 -22.66
CA THR A 244 0.94 15.31 -21.81
C THR A 244 1.49 14.75 -20.51
N ALA A 245 1.24 13.47 -20.23
CA ALA A 245 1.77 12.79 -19.06
C ALA A 245 3.28 12.60 -19.17
N SER A 246 3.94 12.64 -18.02
CA SER A 246 5.38 12.45 -17.84
C SER A 246 5.61 11.43 -16.73
N ARG A 247 6.77 10.78 -16.76
CA ARG A 247 7.22 9.88 -15.69
C ARG A 247 8.16 10.59 -14.74
N ALA A 248 8.06 10.34 -13.44
CA ALA A 248 9.00 10.89 -12.47
C ALA A 248 10.44 10.54 -12.87
N GLY A 249 11.35 11.52 -12.79
CA GLY A 249 12.75 11.35 -13.21
C GLY A 249 13.00 11.39 -14.73
N ALA A 250 11.95 11.45 -15.57
CA ALA A 250 12.05 11.63 -17.01
C ALA A 250 11.03 12.67 -17.50
N ALA A 251 11.48 13.87 -17.84
CA ALA A 251 10.61 14.97 -18.26
C ALA A 251 10.14 14.87 -19.73
N GLU A 252 10.02 13.66 -20.26
CA GLU A 252 9.51 13.42 -21.61
C GLU A 252 8.01 13.14 -21.54
N ASN A 253 7.25 13.98 -22.24
CA ASN A 253 5.82 13.80 -22.39
C ASN A 253 5.54 12.68 -23.40
N ARG A 254 4.80 11.66 -22.96
CA ARG A 254 4.33 10.57 -23.82
C ARG A 254 3.15 9.83 -23.18
N VAL A 255 2.52 8.98 -23.98
CA VAL A 255 1.55 8.01 -23.49
C VAL A 255 2.26 6.90 -22.70
N HIS A 256 1.70 6.54 -21.56
CA HIS A 256 2.14 5.47 -20.66
C HIS A 256 0.99 4.47 -20.48
N SER A 257 1.29 3.18 -20.59
CA SER A 257 0.35 2.10 -20.27
C SER A 257 0.23 1.95 -18.76
N LEU A 258 -0.99 2.03 -18.23
CA LEU A 258 -1.26 2.03 -16.77
C LEU A 258 -1.96 0.74 -16.32
N ALA A 259 -2.62 0.04 -17.25
CA ALA A 259 -3.15 -1.30 -17.03
C ALA A 259 -2.98 -2.14 -18.31
N VAL A 260 -2.63 -3.41 -18.14
CA VAL A 260 -2.35 -4.35 -19.22
C VAL A 260 -2.93 -5.71 -18.87
N VAL A 261 -3.50 -6.41 -19.85
CA VAL A 261 -3.91 -7.81 -19.73
C VAL A 261 -3.09 -8.67 -20.68
N ASP A 262 -2.65 -9.84 -20.23
CA ASP A 262 -2.04 -10.87 -21.08
C ASP A 262 -2.58 -12.24 -20.67
N GLY A 263 -3.42 -12.83 -21.53
CA GLY A 263 -4.11 -14.08 -21.26
C GLY A 263 -4.92 -14.04 -19.97
N ASN A 264 -4.50 -14.82 -18.99
CA ASN A 264 -5.20 -14.99 -17.71
C ASN A 264 -4.66 -14.07 -16.60
N VAL A 265 -3.82 -13.08 -16.96
CA VAL A 265 -3.21 -12.14 -16.01
C VAL A 265 -3.52 -10.70 -16.38
N LEU A 266 -3.98 -9.90 -15.41
CA LEU A 266 -4.21 -8.47 -15.53
C LEU A 266 -3.32 -7.73 -14.53
N ALA A 267 -2.58 -6.73 -15.00
CA ALA A 267 -1.70 -5.91 -14.19
C ALA A 267 -2.10 -4.44 -14.24
N VAL A 268 -2.13 -3.78 -13.08
CA VAL A 268 -2.45 -2.35 -12.93
C VAL A 268 -1.34 -1.66 -12.13
N GLY A 269 -0.91 -0.49 -12.57
CA GLY A 269 0.15 0.30 -11.94
C GLY A 269 -0.30 1.13 -10.72
N ASP A 270 -1.51 0.90 -10.21
CA ASP A 270 -2.04 1.53 -9.02
C ASP A 270 -3.05 0.59 -8.37
N SER A 271 -3.28 0.72 -7.08
CA SER A 271 -4.34 0.04 -6.33
C SER A 271 -5.27 1.03 -5.60
N SER A 272 -4.88 2.30 -5.48
CA SER A 272 -5.56 3.27 -4.63
C SER A 272 -7.01 3.54 -5.01
N PHE A 273 -7.35 3.31 -6.28
CA PHE A 273 -8.69 3.48 -6.83
C PHE A 273 -9.69 2.44 -6.30
N LEU A 274 -9.23 1.30 -5.77
CA LEU A 274 -10.08 0.31 -5.10
C LEU A 274 -10.66 0.85 -3.79
N GLY A 275 -10.09 1.95 -3.28
CA GLY A 275 -10.44 2.63 -2.04
C GLY A 275 -11.89 3.14 -1.99
N VAL A 276 -12.54 3.01 -0.83
CA VAL A 276 -13.89 3.58 -0.54
C VAL A 276 -14.04 5.07 -0.83
N THR A 277 -12.93 5.81 -0.92
CA THR A 277 -12.94 7.25 -1.21
C THR A 277 -12.71 7.60 -2.68
N ARG A 278 -12.36 6.63 -3.53
CA ARG A 278 -11.91 6.85 -4.91
C ARG A 278 -12.58 5.97 -5.95
N TYR A 279 -13.21 4.86 -5.54
CA TYR A 279 -13.78 3.85 -6.43
C TYR A 279 -14.75 4.38 -7.48
N ASN A 280 -15.39 5.52 -7.24
CA ASN A 280 -16.39 6.10 -8.14
C ASN A 280 -16.07 7.55 -8.56
N ILE A 281 -14.80 7.97 -8.50
CA ILE A 281 -14.40 9.26 -9.08
C ILE A 281 -14.30 9.12 -10.61
N GLY A 282 -14.98 10.00 -11.35
CA GLY A 282 -15.12 9.83 -12.80
C GLY A 282 -15.78 8.49 -13.12
N ASP A 283 -15.22 7.74 -14.08
CA ASP A 283 -15.72 6.42 -14.49
C ASP A 283 -14.90 5.28 -13.87
N THR A 284 -14.27 5.51 -12.71
CA THR A 284 -13.42 4.52 -12.05
C THR A 284 -14.20 3.26 -11.61
N ASN A 285 -15.49 3.40 -11.32
CA ASN A 285 -16.37 2.29 -10.94
C ASN A 285 -16.55 1.30 -12.11
N GLU A 286 -16.58 1.80 -13.36
CA GLU A 286 -16.65 0.99 -14.57
C GLU A 286 -15.36 0.17 -14.76
N PHE A 287 -14.20 0.75 -14.42
CA PHE A 287 -12.96 -0.02 -14.44
C PHE A 287 -12.95 -1.12 -13.38
N ILE A 288 -13.46 -0.85 -12.17
CA ILE A 288 -13.59 -1.88 -11.14
C ILE A 288 -14.57 -2.98 -11.58
N ALA A 289 -15.65 -2.62 -12.28
CA ALA A 289 -16.57 -3.59 -12.89
C ALA A 289 -15.82 -4.52 -13.86
N LEU A 290 -14.97 -3.98 -14.75
CA LEU A 290 -14.10 -4.78 -15.62
C LEU A 290 -13.17 -5.71 -14.85
N LEU A 291 -12.62 -5.28 -13.70
CA LEU A 291 -11.78 -6.14 -12.86
C LEU A 291 -12.57 -7.29 -12.24
N VAL A 292 -13.81 -7.04 -11.83
CA VAL A 292 -14.73 -8.07 -11.33
C VAL A 292 -15.05 -9.07 -12.44
N GLU A 293 -15.47 -8.59 -13.61
CA GLU A 293 -15.72 -9.41 -14.80
C GLU A 293 -14.50 -10.27 -15.16
N PHE A 294 -13.31 -9.65 -15.17
CA PHE A 294 -12.07 -10.38 -15.42
C PHE A 294 -11.86 -11.48 -14.38
N ALA A 295 -11.98 -11.18 -13.08
CA ALA A 295 -11.79 -12.14 -12.01
C ALA A 295 -12.73 -13.34 -12.10
N VAL A 296 -13.99 -13.12 -12.49
CA VAL A 296 -15.00 -14.18 -12.54
C VAL A 296 -15.10 -14.91 -13.89
N SER A 297 -14.44 -14.40 -14.93
CA SER A 297 -14.46 -15.00 -16.28
C SER A 297 -13.58 -16.24 -16.45
N GLY A 298 -12.96 -16.76 -15.39
CA GLY A 298 -12.08 -17.92 -15.45
C GLY A 298 -12.84 -19.22 -15.77
N ASP A 299 -12.22 -20.11 -16.54
CA ASP A 299 -12.80 -21.41 -16.93
C ASP A 299 -12.25 -22.58 -16.08
N ARG A 300 -11.74 -22.29 -14.88
CA ARG A 300 -11.07 -23.27 -14.02
C ARG A 300 -12.11 -24.16 -13.32
N GLU A 301 -11.90 -25.48 -13.35
CA GLU A 301 -12.65 -26.41 -12.50
C GLU A 301 -12.05 -26.40 -11.08
N THR A 302 -12.76 -25.88 -10.10
CA THR A 302 -12.32 -25.88 -8.70
C THR A 302 -12.60 -27.23 -8.03
N THR A 303 -11.74 -27.62 -7.09
CA THR A 303 -12.04 -28.75 -6.22
C THR A 303 -12.84 -28.21 -5.04
N GLU A 304 -14.13 -28.57 -4.95
CA GLU A 304 -14.99 -28.13 -3.83
C GLU A 304 -14.29 -28.42 -2.49
N ALA A 305 -13.91 -27.36 -1.78
CA ALA A 305 -13.45 -27.48 -0.41
C ALA A 305 -14.68 -27.63 0.50
N ASP A 306 -14.81 -28.79 1.16
CA ASP A 306 -15.87 -29.08 2.13
C ASP A 306 -15.97 -27.94 3.16
N GLU A 307 -17.06 -27.16 3.12
CA GLU A 307 -17.35 -26.13 4.11
C GLU A 307 -17.84 -26.76 5.43
N THR A 308 -16.92 -27.38 6.17
CA THR A 308 -17.11 -27.68 7.58
C THR A 308 -15.98 -27.08 8.40
N GLY A 309 -15.98 -25.74 8.47
CA GLY A 309 -15.11 -24.94 9.35
C GLY A 309 -15.91 -24.39 10.52
N ASP A 310 -16.01 -25.20 11.56
CA ASP A 310 -16.22 -24.89 12.99
C ASP A 310 -16.31 -23.39 13.37
N THR A 311 -17.53 -22.87 13.52
CA THR A 311 -17.79 -21.67 14.32
C THR A 311 -17.79 -22.06 15.79
N GLY A 312 -16.62 -22.07 16.42
CA GLY A 312 -16.46 -22.16 17.86
C GLY A 312 -16.94 -20.88 18.54
N ASP A 313 -18.26 -20.72 18.70
CA ASP A 313 -18.84 -19.74 19.61
C ASP A 313 -18.73 -20.27 21.05
N SER A 314 -18.09 -19.48 21.90
CA SER A 314 -17.82 -19.80 23.28
C SER A 314 -18.91 -19.19 24.16
N ASP A 315 -19.94 -19.99 24.47
CA ASP A 315 -20.86 -19.72 25.57
C ASP A 315 -21.02 -20.96 26.45
N ALA A 316 -20.34 -20.95 27.59
CA ALA A 316 -20.41 -22.00 28.60
C ALA A 316 -21.43 -21.62 29.68
N GLY A 317 -22.61 -22.24 29.61
CA GLY A 317 -23.64 -22.21 30.64
C GLY A 317 -24.13 -23.62 31.01
N ASP A 318 -23.76 -24.05 32.22
CA ASP A 318 -24.50 -24.90 33.19
C ASP A 318 -25.11 -26.27 32.78
N GLY A 319 -24.80 -27.30 33.60
CA GLY A 319 -25.82 -28.27 34.03
C GLY A 319 -25.70 -29.76 33.66
N THR A 320 -24.99 -30.52 34.51
CA THR A 320 -25.32 -31.86 35.08
C THR A 320 -25.60 -33.12 34.23
N GLU A 321 -24.70 -34.10 34.44
CA GLU A 321 -24.85 -35.54 34.77
C GLU A 321 -25.64 -36.52 33.87
N GLY A 322 -24.92 -37.57 33.43
CA GLY A 322 -25.45 -38.85 32.96
C GLY A 322 -24.35 -39.90 32.79
N GLU A 323 -24.41 -40.97 33.59
CA GLU A 323 -23.51 -42.13 33.66
C GLU A 323 -23.57 -43.02 32.39
N ASP A 324 -22.43 -43.53 31.91
CA ASP A 324 -22.00 -44.95 31.97
C ASP A 324 -20.89 -45.26 30.94
N GLY A 325 -19.99 -46.18 31.30
CA GLY A 325 -18.65 -46.30 30.75
C GLY A 325 -18.44 -47.14 29.49
N ALA A 326 -17.29 -46.93 28.85
CA ALA A 326 -16.52 -47.93 28.12
C ALA A 326 -15.11 -47.38 27.79
N ASP A 327 -14.09 -48.01 28.39
CA ASP A 327 -12.74 -48.28 27.87
C ASP A 327 -12.09 -47.26 26.91
N SER A 328 -11.26 -46.36 27.47
CA SER A 328 -10.30 -45.56 26.71
C SER A 328 -8.95 -45.62 27.41
N GLU A 329 -7.93 -46.13 26.69
CA GLU A 329 -6.53 -46.00 27.09
C GLU A 329 -6.18 -44.51 27.20
N GLU A 330 -5.62 -44.09 28.33
CA GLU A 330 -5.16 -42.70 28.52
C GLU A 330 -4.05 -42.39 27.50
N PRO A 331 -4.16 -41.30 26.72
CA PRO A 331 -3.03 -40.80 25.96
C PRO A 331 -1.98 -40.30 26.95
N VAL A 332 -0.74 -40.77 26.77
CA VAL A 332 0.42 -40.20 27.45
C VAL A 332 0.47 -38.69 27.16
N PRO A 333 0.61 -37.83 28.18
CA PRO A 333 0.77 -36.41 27.96
C PRO A 333 2.06 -36.18 27.14
N PRO A 334 2.06 -35.23 26.18
CA PRO A 334 3.29 -34.84 25.50
C PRO A 334 4.31 -34.37 26.55
N GLU A 335 5.56 -34.79 26.39
CA GLU A 335 6.66 -34.28 27.21
C GLU A 335 6.72 -32.76 27.05
N GLU A 336 6.88 -32.04 28.17
CA GLU A 336 7.08 -30.60 28.13
C GLU A 336 8.32 -30.30 27.26
N PRO A 337 8.25 -29.30 26.36
CA PRO A 337 9.41 -28.91 25.59
C PRO A 337 10.53 -28.50 26.54
N ASP A 338 11.75 -28.98 26.28
CA ASP A 338 12.94 -28.53 27.00
C ASP A 338 13.01 -26.99 26.94
N ASP A 339 13.18 -26.36 28.10
CA ASP A 339 13.40 -24.91 28.19
C ASP A 339 14.55 -24.54 27.25
N PRO A 340 14.38 -23.51 26.39
CA PRO A 340 15.46 -23.06 25.53
C PRO A 340 16.65 -22.66 26.41
N GLU A 341 17.85 -23.10 26.03
CA GLU A 341 19.08 -22.64 26.66
C GLU A 341 19.10 -21.10 26.65
N ASP A 342 19.35 -20.50 27.83
CA ASP A 342 19.51 -19.05 27.95
C ASP A 342 20.53 -18.59 26.88
N PRO A 343 20.23 -17.56 26.09
CA PRO A 343 21.16 -17.07 25.09
C PRO A 343 22.46 -16.64 25.78
N ASP A 344 23.59 -17.03 25.19
CA ASP A 344 24.91 -16.57 25.64
C ASP A 344 24.92 -15.04 25.75
N ASP A 345 25.36 -14.54 26.91
CA ASP A 345 25.53 -13.11 27.16
C ASP A 345 26.40 -12.52 26.03
N PRO A 346 25.96 -11.43 25.37
CA PRO A 346 26.75 -10.83 24.31
C PRO A 346 28.10 -10.40 24.86
N GLU A 347 29.18 -10.78 24.17
CA GLU A 347 30.53 -10.31 24.49
C GLU A 347 30.52 -8.78 24.53
N ASP A 348 31.02 -8.20 25.63
CA ASP A 348 31.20 -6.76 25.77
C ASP A 348 32.00 -6.24 24.56
N PRO A 349 31.52 -5.22 23.85
CA PRO A 349 32.24 -4.68 22.70
C PRO A 349 33.61 -4.16 23.18
N ASP A 350 34.66 -4.52 22.43
CA ASP A 350 36.00 -4.00 22.66
C ASP A 350 35.97 -2.46 22.72
N ASP A 351 36.56 -1.90 23.78
CA ASP A 351 36.73 -0.46 23.95
C ASP A 351 37.41 0.11 22.69
N PRO A 352 36.86 1.18 22.08
CA PRO A 352 37.47 1.76 20.89
C PRO A 352 38.87 2.27 21.23
N ASP A 353 39.84 1.95 20.37
CA ASP A 353 41.20 2.44 20.47
C ASP A 353 41.20 3.98 20.62
N ASP A 354 41.94 4.46 21.62
CA ASP A 354 42.12 5.88 21.94
C ASP A 354 42.67 6.60 20.69
N PRO A 355 42.02 7.67 20.20
CA PRO A 355 42.48 8.35 19.00
C PRO A 355 43.89 8.92 19.21
N GLU A 356 44.79 8.62 18.27
CA GLU A 356 46.13 9.21 18.25
C GLU A 356 46.02 10.75 18.25
N ASP A 357 46.76 11.40 19.15
CA ASP A 357 46.87 12.85 19.26
C ASP A 357 47.29 13.43 17.89
N PRO A 358 46.57 14.44 17.36
CA PRO A 358 46.94 15.04 16.08
C PRO A 358 48.30 15.74 16.20
N ASP A 359 49.17 15.47 15.23
CA ASP A 359 50.47 16.15 15.08
C ASP A 359 50.30 17.68 15.10
N ASP A 360 51.09 18.32 15.96
CA ASP A 360 51.16 19.77 16.15
C ASP A 360 51.51 20.45 14.81
N PRO A 361 50.74 21.43 14.32
CA PRO A 361 51.05 22.08 13.04
C PRO A 361 52.36 22.88 13.14
N ASP A 362 53.27 22.61 12.20
CA ASP A 362 54.55 23.31 12.03
C ASP A 362 54.38 24.84 12.10
N ASP A 363 55.14 25.45 13.01
CA ASP A 363 55.23 26.89 13.25
C ASP A 363 55.78 27.63 12.00
N PRO A 364 55.00 28.52 11.35
CA PRO A 364 55.42 29.16 10.11
C PRO A 364 56.40 30.34 10.28
N ASP A 365 56.88 30.65 11.49
CA ASP A 365 57.68 31.86 11.76
C ASP A 365 59.17 31.61 12.05
N ALA A 366 59.82 30.70 11.32
CA ALA A 366 61.29 30.65 11.27
C ALA A 366 61.85 31.49 10.09
N PRO A 367 62.65 32.54 10.33
CA PRO A 367 63.30 33.27 9.25
C PRO A 367 64.44 32.44 8.63
N PRO A 368 64.76 32.63 7.34
CA PRO A 368 65.80 31.85 6.67
C PRO A 368 67.19 32.20 7.22
N GLU A 369 67.98 31.17 7.55
CA GLU A 369 69.41 31.33 7.84
C GLU A 369 70.17 31.68 6.55
N GLU A 370 71.05 32.69 6.64
CA GLU A 370 71.93 33.10 5.55
C GLU A 370 73.20 32.22 5.45
N GLU A 371 73.51 31.89 4.19
CA GLU A 371 74.76 31.36 3.57
C GLU A 371 75.21 29.91 3.82
#